data_AF-A0AAW2ZM73-F1
#
_entry.id   AF-A0AAW2ZM73-F1
#
_cell.length_a   1.000
_cell.length_b   1.000
_cell.length_c   1.000
_cell.angle_alpha   90.00
_cell.angle_beta   90.00
_cell.angle_gamma   90.00
#
_symmetry.space_group_name_H-M   'P 1'
#
loop_
_entity.id
_entity.type
_entity.pdbx_description
1 polymer ?
#
loop_
_entity_poly.entity_id
_entity_poly.type
_entity_poly.pdbx_seq_one_letter_code
_entity_poly.pdbx_strand_id
1 'polypeptide(L)'
;MSEVPLRSITVYHEKEKQGLIVRTFAKSLLDGKVFSDLKWDLIATSSDVTGVRRSKRAEELVDRLSNYSGGAVVTRKQLIEIWKKDVDFLKREYLNWVKPECVNKVKWPPAK
;
A
#
# COMPACT_ATOMS: atom_id res chain seq x y z
N MET A 1 37.29 -21.31 5.86
CA MET A 1 36.15 -21.22 4.93
C MET A 1 34.90 -21.27 5.78
N SER A 2 34.21 -20.13 5.97
CA SER A 2 33.04 -20.05 6.84
C SER A 2 31.81 -20.60 6.12
N GLU A 3 31.26 -21.70 6.62
CA GLU A 3 29.95 -22.20 6.20
C GLU A 3 28.87 -21.20 6.65
N VAL A 4 28.31 -20.45 5.70
CA VAL A 4 27.14 -19.62 5.96
C VAL A 4 25.97 -20.56 6.27
N PRO A 5 25.30 -20.43 7.43
CA PRO A 5 24.24 -21.36 7.80
C PRO A 5 23.09 -21.28 6.78
N LEU A 6 22.74 -22.41 6.15
CA LEU A 6 21.62 -22.53 5.22
C LEU A 6 20.30 -21.99 5.80
N ARG A 7 20.11 -22.10 7.12
CA ARG A 7 18.93 -21.54 7.83
C ARG A 7 18.84 -20.02 7.74
N SER A 8 19.98 -19.33 7.70
CA SER A 8 20.01 -17.88 7.55
C SER A 8 19.50 -17.49 6.16
N ILE A 9 19.95 -18.20 5.12
CA ILE A 9 19.60 -17.93 3.71
C ILE A 9 18.09 -18.06 3.48
N THR A 10 17.45 -19.10 4.02
CA THR A 10 16.00 -19.31 3.85
C THR A 10 15.17 -18.18 4.47
N VAL A 11 15.56 -17.69 5.66
CA VAL A 11 14.86 -16.62 6.37
C VAL A 11 15.03 -15.26 5.66
N TYR A 12 16.21 -14.97 5.10
CA TYR A 12 16.41 -13.79 4.27
C TYR A 12 15.53 -13.83 3.01
N HIS A 13 15.47 -14.99 2.34
CA HIS A 13 14.72 -15.16 1.11
C HIS A 13 13.19 -15.03 1.31
N GLU A 14 12.65 -15.46 2.45
CA GLU A 14 11.24 -15.30 2.79
C GLU A 14 10.88 -13.85 3.13
N LYS A 15 11.75 -13.12 3.83
CA LYS A 15 11.56 -11.70 4.13
C LYS A 15 11.60 -10.84 2.86
N GLU A 16 12.52 -11.13 1.93
CA GLU A 16 12.57 -10.45 0.64
C GLU A 16 11.33 -10.71 -0.21
N LYS A 17 10.85 -11.96 -0.23
CA LYS A 17 9.59 -12.32 -0.91
C LYS A 17 8.40 -11.58 -0.31
N GLN A 18 8.28 -11.54 1.01
CA GLN A 18 7.19 -10.80 1.67
C GLN A 18 7.27 -9.30 1.37
N GLY A 19 8.46 -8.71 1.43
CA GLY A 19 8.65 -7.30 1.07
C GLY A 19 8.24 -7.00 -0.38
N LEU A 20 8.55 -7.90 -1.31
CA LEU A 20 8.14 -7.76 -2.72
C LEU A 20 6.61 -7.86 -2.88
N ILE A 21 5.96 -8.76 -2.14
CA ILE A 21 4.51 -8.94 -2.18
C ILE A 21 3.80 -7.68 -1.65
N VAL A 22 4.22 -7.15 -0.50
CA VAL A 22 3.62 -5.91 0.05
C VAL A 22 3.85 -4.74 -0.89
N ARG A 23 5.06 -4.58 -1.46
CA ARG A 23 5.36 -3.54 -2.47
C ARG A 23 4.46 -3.65 -3.69
N THR A 24 4.24 -4.87 -4.19
CA THR A 24 3.38 -5.11 -5.34
C THR A 24 1.93 -4.79 -5.03
N PHE A 25 1.46 -5.16 -3.84
CA PHE A 25 0.12 -4.84 -3.37
C PHE A 25 -0.10 -3.34 -3.20
N ALA A 26 0.84 -2.63 -2.54
CA ALA A 26 0.81 -1.18 -2.37
C ALA A 26 0.74 -0.42 -3.70
N LYS A 27 1.57 -0.81 -4.67
CA LYS A 27 1.51 -0.25 -6.04
C LYS A 27 0.16 -0.51 -6.70
N SER A 28 -0.36 -1.73 -6.60
CA SER A 28 -1.67 -2.10 -7.16
C SER A 28 -2.82 -1.34 -6.50
N LEU A 29 -2.70 -1.03 -5.20
CA LEU A 29 -3.66 -0.22 -4.45
C LEU A 29 -3.70 1.22 -4.96
N LEU A 30 -2.54 1.86 -5.14
CA LEU A 30 -2.43 3.21 -5.70
C LEU A 30 -2.92 3.31 -7.15
N ASP A 31 -2.71 2.24 -7.92
CA ASP A 31 -3.15 2.17 -9.31
C ASP A 31 -4.68 1.98 -9.44
N GLY A 32 -5.40 1.82 -8.32
CA GLY A 32 -6.83 1.51 -8.32
C GLY A 32 -7.15 0.09 -8.82
N LYS A 33 -6.14 -0.78 -8.97
CA LYS A 33 -6.35 -2.19 -9.40
C LYS A 33 -6.97 -3.03 -8.29
N VAL A 34 -6.72 -2.68 -7.04
CA VAL A 34 -7.31 -3.36 -5.87
C VAL A 34 -8.72 -2.83 -5.60
N PHE A 35 -8.91 -1.51 -5.67
CA PHE A 35 -10.20 -0.84 -5.54
C PHE A 35 -10.32 0.22 -6.62
N SER A 36 -11.28 0.05 -7.53
CA SER A 36 -11.51 0.97 -8.66
C SER A 36 -11.93 2.38 -8.22
N ASP A 37 -12.39 2.54 -6.98
CA ASP A 37 -12.75 3.83 -6.40
C ASP A 37 -11.50 4.63 -5.94
N LEU A 38 -10.35 3.95 -5.74
CA LEU A 38 -9.07 4.58 -5.37
C LEU A 38 -8.20 4.84 -6.60
N LYS A 39 -8.70 5.60 -7.58
CA LYS A 39 -7.97 5.83 -8.84
C LYS A 39 -6.76 6.75 -8.65
N TRP A 40 -5.64 6.40 -9.29
CA TRP A 40 -4.45 7.25 -9.38
C TRP A 40 -4.78 8.65 -9.93
N ASP A 41 -5.76 8.76 -10.82
CA ASP A 41 -6.18 10.04 -11.43
C ASP A 41 -6.69 11.08 -10.40
N LEU A 42 -7.22 10.62 -9.26
CA LEU A 42 -7.66 11.48 -8.15
C LEU A 42 -6.48 12.08 -7.37
N ILE A 43 -5.31 11.45 -7.48
CA ILE A 43 -4.09 11.72 -6.72
C ILE A 43 -3.00 12.37 -7.60
N ALA A 44 -2.97 12.05 -8.89
CA ALA A 44 -1.88 12.41 -9.81
C ALA A 44 -1.98 13.86 -10.30
N THR A 45 -1.15 14.74 -9.77
CA THR A 45 -0.96 16.11 -10.28
C THR A 45 -0.04 16.13 -11.51
N SER A 46 -0.07 17.21 -12.30
CA SER A 46 0.86 17.42 -13.44
C SER A 46 2.34 17.40 -13.03
N SER A 47 2.66 17.58 -11.73
CA SER A 47 4.00 17.47 -11.16
C SER A 47 4.39 16.01 -10.78
N ASP A 48 3.42 15.10 -10.67
CA ASP A 48 3.65 13.67 -10.38
C ASP A 48 4.17 12.88 -11.60
N VAL A 49 4.26 13.53 -12.76
CA VAL A 49 4.79 12.98 -14.03
C VAL A 49 6.25 12.53 -13.89
N THR A 50 6.99 13.05 -12.92
CA THR A 50 8.38 12.68 -12.64
C THR A 50 8.55 11.31 -11.96
N GLY A 51 7.47 10.62 -11.58
CA GLY A 51 7.51 9.27 -10.99
C GLY A 51 8.05 9.19 -9.55
N VAL A 52 8.83 10.19 -9.09
CA VAL A 52 9.43 10.26 -7.75
C VAL A 52 8.37 10.25 -6.65
N ARG A 53 7.32 11.09 -6.80
CA ARG A 53 6.23 11.17 -5.82
C ARG A 53 5.40 9.88 -5.76
N ARG A 54 5.27 9.16 -6.88
CA ARG A 54 4.58 7.86 -6.94
C ARG A 54 5.34 6.79 -6.18
N SER A 55 6.66 6.70 -6.36
CA SER A 55 7.49 5.75 -5.62
C SER A 55 7.43 6.02 -4.12
N LYS A 56 7.53 7.29 -3.70
CA LYS A 56 7.44 7.67 -2.28
C LYS A 56 6.10 7.27 -1.63
N ARG A 57 4.97 7.54 -2.30
CA ARG A 57 3.63 7.13 -1.81
C ARG A 57 3.51 5.60 -1.69
N ALA A 58 4.09 4.87 -2.64
CA ALA A 58 4.10 3.41 -2.57
C ALA A 58 4.94 2.90 -1.39
N GLU A 59 6.06 3.54 -1.08
CA GLU A 59 6.87 3.21 0.11
C GLU A 59 6.12 3.51 1.42
N GLU A 60 5.45 4.66 1.52
CA GLU A 60 4.60 5.02 2.68
C GLU A 60 3.51 3.95 2.93
N LEU A 61 2.86 3.47 1.86
CA LEU A 61 1.91 2.35 1.96
C LEU A 61 2.58 1.05 2.39
N VAL A 62 3.75 0.73 1.84
CA VAL A 62 4.48 -0.50 2.19
C VAL A 62 4.79 -0.53 3.67
N ASP A 63 5.26 0.58 4.23
CA ASP A 63 5.54 0.69 5.65
C ASP A 63 4.26 0.51 6.47
N ARG A 64 3.16 1.12 6.06
CA ARG A 64 1.90 1.03 6.80
C ARG A 64 1.26 -0.36 6.74
N LEU A 65 1.32 -1.00 5.57
CA LEU A 65 0.80 -2.35 5.34
C LEU A 65 1.67 -3.42 5.99
N SER A 66 3.00 -3.24 6.03
CA SER A 66 3.93 -4.19 6.66
C SER A 66 3.89 -4.12 8.18
N ASN A 67 3.72 -2.92 8.75
CA ASN A 67 3.74 -2.67 10.19
C ASN A 67 2.34 -2.72 10.85
N TYR A 68 1.32 -3.19 10.13
CA TYR A 68 0.00 -3.39 10.73
C TYR A 68 0.09 -4.45 11.84
N SER A 69 -0.50 -4.18 13.01
CA SER A 69 -0.38 -5.03 14.21
C SER A 69 -0.93 -6.45 14.03
N GLY A 70 -1.85 -6.65 13.08
CA GLY A 70 -2.38 -7.96 12.70
C GLY A 70 -1.53 -8.74 11.69
N GLY A 71 -0.34 -8.24 11.35
CA GLY A 71 0.54 -8.80 10.32
C GLY A 71 0.42 -8.09 8.98
N ALA A 72 1.34 -8.41 8.07
CA ALA A 72 1.45 -7.75 6.77
C ALA A 72 0.18 -7.89 5.93
N VAL A 73 -0.28 -6.75 5.40
CA VAL A 73 -1.51 -6.67 4.61
C VAL A 73 -1.17 -6.73 3.12
N VAL A 74 -1.54 -7.83 2.48
CA VAL A 74 -1.13 -8.14 1.10
C VAL A 74 -2.29 -8.48 0.17
N THR A 75 -3.52 -8.47 0.68
CA THR A 75 -4.72 -8.79 -0.10
C THR A 75 -5.85 -7.80 0.12
N ARG A 76 -6.73 -7.69 -0.89
CA ARG A 76 -7.98 -6.92 -0.82
C ARG A 76 -8.82 -7.34 0.39
N LYS A 77 -8.97 -8.65 0.62
CA LYS A 77 -9.78 -9.21 1.70
C LYS A 77 -9.27 -8.77 3.07
N GLN A 78 -7.96 -8.83 3.31
CA GLN A 78 -7.38 -8.36 4.57
C GLN A 78 -7.66 -6.86 4.79
N LEU A 79 -7.50 -6.03 3.75
CA LEU A 79 -7.77 -4.60 3.85
C LEU A 79 -9.26 -4.32 4.21
N ILE A 80 -10.20 -5.07 3.62
CA ILE A 80 -11.63 -4.98 3.94
C ILE A 80 -11.89 -5.40 5.40
N GLU A 81 -11.30 -6.50 5.86
CA GLU A 81 -11.46 -6.95 7.25
C GLU A 81 -10.87 -5.93 8.25
N ILE A 82 -9.80 -5.24 7.88
CA ILE A 82 -9.26 -4.13 8.68
C ILE A 82 -10.25 -2.97 8.70
N TRP A 83 -10.79 -2.56 7.55
CA TRP A 83 -11.77 -1.47 7.50
C TRP A 83 -13.07 -1.75 8.24
N LYS A 84 -13.45 -3.01 8.45
CA LYS A 84 -14.57 -3.37 9.33
C LYS A 84 -14.29 -3.04 10.80
N LYS A 85 -13.02 -3.03 11.22
CA LYS A 85 -12.58 -2.75 12.60
C LYS A 85 -12.12 -1.31 12.79
N ASP A 86 -11.43 -0.78 11.79
CA ASP A 86 -10.89 0.57 11.74
C ASP A 86 -11.17 1.15 10.35
N VAL A 87 -12.32 1.83 10.22
CA VAL A 87 -12.79 2.42 8.96
C VAL A 87 -11.81 3.46 8.43
N ASP A 88 -11.04 4.13 9.29
CA ASP A 88 -10.14 5.22 8.89
C ASP A 88 -8.71 4.74 8.56
N PHE A 89 -8.43 3.44 8.66
CA PHE A 89 -7.14 2.85 8.29
C PHE A 89 -6.75 3.22 6.85
N LEU A 90 -5.60 3.89 6.64
CA LEU A 90 -5.10 4.44 5.36
C LEU A 90 -5.87 5.65 4.79
N LYS A 91 -6.96 6.09 5.42
CA LYS A 91 -7.76 7.20 4.92
C LYS A 91 -6.95 8.50 4.92
N ARG A 92 -6.23 8.77 6.00
CA ARG A 92 -5.45 10.00 6.15
C ARG A 92 -4.34 10.07 5.12
N GLU A 93 -3.60 8.98 4.97
CA GLU A 93 -2.54 8.84 3.97
C GLU A 93 -3.10 9.04 2.55
N TYR A 94 -4.21 8.38 2.23
CA TYR A 94 -4.86 8.51 0.94
C TYR A 94 -5.33 9.95 0.67
N LEU A 95 -6.03 10.58 1.62
CA LEU A 95 -6.52 11.95 1.49
C LEU A 95 -5.38 12.99 1.37
N ASN A 96 -4.23 12.76 2.00
CA ASN A 96 -3.04 13.61 1.83
C ASN A 96 -2.50 13.60 0.40
N TRP A 97 -2.80 12.55 -0.38
CA TRP A 97 -2.35 12.44 -1.77
C TRP A 97 -3.41 12.90 -2.76
N VAL A 98 -4.69 12.89 -2.37
CA VAL A 98 -5.80 13.34 -3.21
C VAL A 98 -5.69 14.84 -3.46
N LYS A 99 -5.92 15.25 -4.71
CA LYS A 99 -5.97 16.66 -5.06
C LYS A 99 -7.05 17.39 -4.23
N PRO A 100 -6.81 18.59 -3.70
CA PRO A 100 -7.78 19.32 -2.88
C PRO A 100 -9.20 19.38 -3.49
N GLU A 101 -9.30 19.60 -4.79
CA GLU A 101 -10.55 19.67 -5.56
C GLU A 101 -11.29 18.32 -5.69
N CYS A 102 -10.61 17.21 -5.43
CA CYS A 102 -11.13 15.85 -5.51
C CYS A 102 -11.44 15.24 -4.14
N VAL A 103 -11.02 15.86 -3.02
CA VAL A 103 -11.20 15.32 -1.66
C VAL A 103 -12.67 14.96 -1.38
N ASN A 104 -13.60 15.84 -1.72
CA ASN A 104 -15.04 15.63 -1.53
C ASN A 104 -15.64 14.53 -2.42
N LYS A 105 -14.91 14.05 -3.43
CA LYS A 105 -15.35 12.99 -4.35
C LYS A 105 -14.92 11.60 -3.86
N VAL A 106 -14.03 11.53 -2.88
CA VAL A 106 -13.53 10.26 -2.34
C VAL A 106 -14.61 9.63 -1.47
N LYS A 107 -15.12 8.47 -1.91
CA LYS A 107 -16.01 7.64 -1.10
C LYS A 107 -15.16 6.66 -0.30
N TRP A 108 -15.15 6.84 1.02
CA TRP A 108 -14.35 6.04 1.93
C TRP A 108 -15.24 5.28 2.93
N PRO A 109 -14.95 4.00 3.24
CA PRO A 109 -13.96 3.14 2.60
C PRO A 109 -14.42 2.71 1.19
N PRO A 110 -13.51 2.41 0.26
CA PRO A 110 -13.82 1.98 -1.11
C PRO A 110 -14.28 0.51 -1.19
N ALA A 111 -14.57 -0.11 -0.05
CA ALA A 111 -15.05 -1.49 0.05
C ALA A 111 -16.56 -1.54 -0.21
N LYS A 112 -16.92 -1.63 -1.49
CA LYS A 112 -18.20 -2.21 -1.92
C LYS A 112 -18.06 -3.70 -2.14
#